data_AF-A0A261KPR4-F1
#
_entry.id   AF-A0A261KPR4-F1
#
_cell.length_a   1.000
_cell.length_b   1.000
_cell.length_c   1.000
_cell.angle_alpha   90.00
_cell.angle_beta   90.00
_cell.angle_gamma   90.00
#
_symmetry.space_group_name_H-M   'P 1'
#
loop_
_entity.id
_entity.type
_entity.pdbx_description
1 polymer ?
#
loop_
_entity_poly.entity_id
_entity_poly.type
_entity_poly.pdbx_seq_one_letter_code
_entity_poly.pdbx_strand_id
1 'polypeptide(L)'
;MNDFDRELNSKIARMLDSQYFLAFIDQTLKQFKLDCYYDVMDIVVEAQKIALEKIISREIVEINKVRLRRICFKVIRNLANKTKCQKSTENKTKELDRKIDRMLESKSFLAFIDQKLKQFRLHSYYDLMDVVVKAREIGLGKIISGKIDV
;
A
#
# COMPACT_ATOMS: atom_id res chain seq x y z
N MET A 1 -12.98 -25.97 -17.11
CA MET A 1 -11.63 -25.89 -16.51
C MET A 1 -10.70 -26.54 -17.51
N ASN A 2 -9.73 -25.81 -18.06
CA ASN A 2 -8.89 -26.30 -19.15
C ASN A 2 -7.84 -27.30 -18.59
N ASP A 3 -7.40 -28.28 -19.36
CA ASP A 3 -6.47 -29.33 -18.88
C ASP A 3 -5.18 -28.73 -18.30
N PHE A 4 -4.78 -27.58 -18.83
CA PHE A 4 -3.63 -26.80 -18.37
C PHE A 4 -3.77 -26.29 -16.93
N ASP A 5 -4.95 -25.77 -16.57
CA ASP A 5 -5.24 -25.30 -15.21
C ASP A 5 -5.21 -26.48 -14.24
N ARG A 6 -5.69 -27.65 -14.67
CA ARG A 6 -5.72 -28.86 -13.84
C ARG A 6 -4.30 -29.38 -13.57
N GLU A 7 -3.43 -29.39 -14.57
CA GLU A 7 -2.04 -29.81 -14.40
C GLU A 7 -1.25 -28.85 -13.50
N LEU A 8 -1.42 -27.54 -13.71
CA LEU A 8 -0.80 -26.51 -12.88
C LEU A 8 -1.26 -26.63 -11.42
N ASN A 9 -2.57 -26.73 -11.19
CA ASN A 9 -3.13 -26.89 -9.84
C ASN A 9 -2.66 -28.18 -9.16
N SER A 10 -2.54 -29.29 -9.89
CA SER A 10 -1.99 -30.54 -9.36
C SER A 10 -0.52 -30.41 -8.95
N LYS A 11 0.31 -29.73 -9.76
CA LYS A 11 1.72 -29.47 -9.42
C LYS A 11 1.84 -28.57 -8.20
N ILE A 12 1.01 -27.55 -8.07
CA ILE A 12 1.04 -26.66 -6.91
C ILE A 12 0.52 -27.39 -5.67
N ALA A 13 -0.56 -28.18 -5.77
CA ALA A 13 -1.07 -28.98 -4.65
C ALA A 13 0.03 -29.88 -4.04
N ARG A 14 0.78 -30.61 -4.88
CA ARG A 14 1.94 -31.41 -4.44
C ARG A 14 3.05 -30.58 -3.78
N MET A 15 3.20 -29.32 -4.15
CA MET A 15 4.16 -28.42 -3.52
C MET A 15 3.65 -27.85 -2.19
N LEU A 16 2.34 -27.73 -2.02
CA LEU A 16 1.70 -27.35 -0.75
C LEU A 16 1.80 -28.48 0.29
N ASP A 17 1.88 -29.73 -0.15
CA ASP A 17 2.18 -30.86 0.74
C ASP A 17 3.61 -30.79 1.32
N SER A 18 4.48 -29.94 0.77
CA SER A 18 5.85 -29.77 1.27
C SER A 18 5.88 -28.80 2.44
N GLN A 19 5.99 -29.33 3.66
CA GLN A 19 6.18 -28.52 4.89
C GLN A 19 7.32 -27.51 4.77
N TYR A 20 8.43 -27.89 4.13
CA TYR A 20 9.54 -26.96 3.88
C TYR A 20 9.12 -25.76 3.02
N PHE A 21 8.30 -25.97 2.00
CA PHE A 21 7.85 -24.88 1.12
C PHE A 21 6.94 -23.90 1.85
N LEU A 22 6.01 -24.41 2.66
CA LEU A 22 5.14 -23.58 3.51
C LEU A 22 5.96 -22.81 4.55
N ALA A 23 6.90 -23.48 5.23
CA ALA A 23 7.80 -22.86 6.20
C ALA A 23 8.65 -21.74 5.57
N PHE A 24 9.10 -21.91 4.32
CA PHE A 24 9.78 -20.84 3.59
C PHE A 24 8.90 -19.60 3.41
N ILE A 25 7.63 -19.76 3.06
CA ILE A 25 6.70 -18.63 2.88
C ILE A 25 6.45 -17.95 4.23
N ASP A 26 6.11 -18.72 5.27
CA ASP A 26 5.88 -18.23 6.63
C ASP A 26 7.08 -17.46 7.18
N GLN A 27 8.29 -18.03 7.06
CA GLN A 27 9.51 -17.37 7.51
C GLN A 27 9.76 -16.08 6.72
N THR A 28 9.49 -16.06 5.42
CA THR A 28 9.66 -14.86 4.60
C THR A 28 8.65 -13.77 4.99
N LEU A 29 7.39 -14.14 5.26
CA LEU A 29 6.37 -13.21 5.78
C LEU A 29 6.83 -12.56 7.10
N LYS A 30 7.32 -13.36 8.05
CA LYS A 30 7.89 -12.87 9.32
C LYS A 30 9.07 -11.93 9.13
N GLN A 31 9.99 -12.26 8.22
CA GLN A 31 11.13 -11.39 7.89
C GLN A 31 10.69 -10.00 7.40
N PHE A 32 9.61 -9.93 6.62
CA PHE A 32 9.05 -8.66 6.15
C PHE A 32 8.01 -8.04 7.10
N LYS A 33 7.74 -8.65 8.27
CA LYS A 33 6.70 -8.25 9.23
C LYS A 33 5.32 -8.16 8.59
N LEU A 34 5.00 -9.14 7.75
CA LEU A 34 3.75 -9.27 7.01
C LEU A 34 2.85 -10.39 7.54
N ASP A 35 3.35 -11.19 8.48
CA ASP A 35 2.68 -12.33 9.10
C ASP A 35 1.43 -11.97 9.93
N CYS A 36 1.23 -10.69 10.24
CA CYS A 36 0.01 -10.18 10.85
C CYS A 36 -1.06 -9.72 9.83
N TYR A 37 -0.75 -9.70 8.53
CA TYR A 37 -1.65 -9.21 7.48
C TYR A 37 -1.97 -10.26 6.42
N TYR A 38 -1.05 -11.19 6.17
CA TYR A 38 -1.17 -12.19 5.12
C TYR A 38 -0.78 -13.55 5.68
N ASP A 39 -1.53 -14.58 5.30
CA ASP A 39 -1.16 -15.95 5.59
C ASP A 39 -0.39 -16.60 4.43
N VAL A 40 0.03 -17.85 4.63
CA VAL A 40 0.75 -18.60 3.59
C VAL A 40 -0.12 -18.82 2.35
N MET A 41 -1.42 -19.02 2.52
CA MET A 41 -2.35 -19.32 1.43
C MET A 41 -2.59 -18.11 0.55
N ASP A 42 -2.66 -16.90 1.10
CA ASP A 42 -2.72 -15.64 0.36
C ASP A 42 -1.58 -15.53 -0.65
N ILE A 43 -0.35 -15.81 -0.18
CA ILE A 43 0.85 -15.76 -1.00
C ILE A 43 0.83 -16.85 -2.07
N VAL A 44 0.37 -18.05 -1.73
CA VAL A 44 0.25 -19.16 -2.67
C VAL A 44 -0.71 -18.77 -3.78
N VAL A 45 -1.95 -18.40 -3.46
CA VAL A 45 -2.99 -18.07 -4.44
C VAL A 45 -2.52 -16.97 -5.38
N GLU A 46 -1.90 -15.92 -4.86
CA GLU A 46 -1.39 -14.83 -5.70
C GLU A 46 -0.21 -15.28 -6.58
N ALA A 47 0.69 -16.10 -6.04
CA ALA A 47 1.78 -16.68 -6.82
C ALA A 47 1.27 -17.62 -7.92
N GLN A 48 0.17 -18.34 -7.69
CA GLN A 48 -0.48 -19.20 -8.70
C GLN A 48 -1.00 -18.36 -9.87
N LYS A 49 -1.69 -17.25 -9.59
CA LYS A 49 -2.19 -16.35 -10.65
C LYS A 49 -1.05 -15.82 -11.51
N ILE A 50 0.01 -15.31 -10.88
CA ILE A 50 1.19 -14.81 -11.60
C ILE A 50 1.88 -15.92 -12.39
N ALA A 51 1.96 -17.13 -11.84
CA ALA A 51 2.53 -18.27 -12.56
C ALA A 51 1.70 -18.61 -13.81
N LEU A 52 0.37 -18.63 -13.70
CA LEU A 52 -0.54 -18.87 -14.80
C LEU A 52 -0.41 -17.79 -15.89
N GLU A 53 -0.40 -16.51 -15.51
CA GLU A 53 -0.19 -15.38 -16.43
C GLU A 53 1.12 -15.52 -17.21
N LYS A 54 2.20 -15.89 -16.52
CA LYS A 54 3.52 -16.09 -17.14
C LYS A 54 3.57 -17.28 -18.10
N ILE A 55 2.75 -18.30 -17.88
CA ILE A 55 2.66 -19.42 -18.81
C ILE A 55 1.83 -19.03 -20.03
N ILE A 56 0.68 -18.38 -19.81
CA ILE A 56 -0.18 -17.88 -20.88
C ILE A 56 0.59 -16.91 -21.79
N SER A 57 1.42 -16.03 -21.21
CA SER A 57 2.30 -15.10 -21.94
C SER A 57 3.52 -15.76 -22.58
N ARG A 58 3.71 -17.07 -22.40
CA ARG A 58 4.86 -17.87 -22.87
C ARG A 58 6.21 -17.40 -22.31
N GLU A 59 6.22 -16.60 -21.24
CA GLU A 59 7.45 -16.24 -20.52
C GLU A 59 8.09 -17.45 -19.83
N ILE A 60 7.26 -18.41 -19.39
CA ILE A 60 7.72 -19.69 -18.83
C ILE A 60 6.94 -20.85 -19.45
N VAL A 61 7.65 -21.92 -19.78
CA VAL A 61 7.05 -23.15 -20.33
C VAL A 61 6.43 -24.01 -19.23
N GLU A 62 7.03 -24.02 -18.04
CA GLU A 62 6.59 -24.87 -16.92
C GLU A 62 6.94 -24.23 -15.56
N ILE A 63 6.10 -24.53 -14.56
CA ILE A 63 6.36 -24.22 -13.16
C ILE A 63 7.08 -25.37 -12.46
N ASN A 64 8.16 -25.04 -11.74
CA ASN A 64 8.83 -25.97 -10.83
C ASN A 64 9.00 -25.34 -9.45
N LYS A 65 9.44 -26.13 -8.47
CA LYS A 65 9.55 -25.69 -7.07
C LYS A 65 10.40 -24.43 -6.90
N VAL A 66 11.51 -24.32 -7.64
CA VAL A 66 12.42 -23.18 -7.58
C VAL A 66 11.76 -21.92 -8.17
N ARG A 67 11.09 -22.04 -9.32
CA ARG A 67 10.37 -20.93 -9.95
C ARG A 67 9.21 -20.47 -9.08
N LEU A 68 8.42 -21.39 -8.54
CA LEU A 68 7.30 -21.03 -7.66
C LEU A 68 7.78 -20.29 -6.41
N ARG A 69 8.85 -20.76 -5.76
CA ARG A 69 9.48 -20.03 -4.64
C ARG A 69 9.90 -18.61 -5.00
N ARG A 70 10.50 -18.42 -6.19
CA ARG A 70 10.87 -17.08 -6.68
C ARG A 70 9.65 -16.19 -6.89
N ILE A 71 8.54 -16.74 -7.38
CA ILE A 71 7.30 -15.99 -7.55
C ILE A 71 6.72 -15.61 -6.19
N CYS A 72 6.60 -16.55 -5.24
CA CYS A 72 6.15 -16.26 -3.88
C CYS A 72 7.01 -15.17 -3.21
N PHE A 73 8.33 -15.26 -3.34
CA PHE A 73 9.22 -14.22 -2.81
C PHE A 73 8.98 -12.85 -3.46
N LYS A 74 8.75 -12.79 -4.77
CA LYS A 74 8.39 -11.55 -5.46
C LYS A 74 7.07 -10.98 -4.98
N VAL A 75 6.05 -11.84 -4.77
CA VAL A 75 4.76 -11.43 -4.18
C VAL A 75 4.98 -10.78 -2.83
N ILE A 76 5.67 -11.48 -1.90
CA ILE A 76 5.93 -10.97 -0.55
C ILE A 76 6.70 -9.65 -0.59
N ARG A 77 7.74 -9.55 -1.44
CA ARG A 77 8.51 -8.31 -1.60
C ARG A 77 7.65 -7.15 -2.10
N ASN A 78 6.76 -7.42 -3.05
CA ASN A 78 5.85 -6.40 -3.58
C ASN A 78 4.84 -5.95 -2.52
N LEU A 79 4.30 -6.89 -1.73
CA LEU A 79 3.43 -6.57 -0.60
C LEU A 79 4.17 -5.71 0.43
N ALA A 80 5.40 -6.07 0.79
CA ALA A 80 6.21 -5.30 1.73
C ALA A 80 6.45 -3.86 1.25
N ASN A 81 6.71 -3.68 -0.04
CA ASN A 81 6.89 -2.35 -0.64
C ASN A 81 5.58 -1.55 -0.59
N LYS A 82 4.43 -2.17 -0.91
CA LYS A 82 3.11 -1.53 -0.81
C LYS A 82 2.80 -1.12 0.63
N THR A 83 3.02 -2.00 1.61
CA THR A 83 2.77 -1.73 3.02
C THR A 83 3.68 -0.63 3.56
N LYS A 84 4.96 -0.59 3.17
CA LYS A 84 5.86 0.52 3.52
C LYS A 84 5.40 1.84 2.93
N CYS A 85 4.96 1.85 1.67
CA CYS A 85 4.44 3.04 1.02
C CYS A 85 3.18 3.55 1.73
N GLN A 86 2.23 2.66 2.04
CA GLN A 86 1.01 2.99 2.79
C GLN A 86 1.31 3.54 4.18
N LYS A 87 2.21 2.90 4.95
CA LYS A 87 2.62 3.40 6.28
C LYS A 87 3.31 4.76 6.20
N SER A 88 4.10 5.01 5.15
CA SER A 88 4.71 6.32 4.90
C SER A 88 3.65 7.39 4.63
N THR A 89 2.69 7.10 3.75
CA THR A 89 1.56 8.00 3.45
C THR A 89 0.74 8.27 4.71
N GLU A 90 0.38 7.24 5.48
CA GLU A 90 -0.40 7.38 6.70
C GLU A 90 0.32 8.23 7.77
N ASN A 91 1.63 8.02 7.94
CA ASN A 91 2.44 8.84 8.85
C ASN A 91 2.50 10.30 8.41
N LYS A 92 2.69 10.57 7.10
CA LYS A 92 2.69 11.94 6.55
C LYS A 92 1.32 12.61 6.72
N THR A 93 0.23 11.87 6.52
CA THR A 93 -1.14 12.37 6.77
C THR A 93 -1.36 12.70 8.24
N LYS A 94 -0.98 11.82 9.17
CA LYS A 94 -1.06 12.08 10.62
C LYS A 94 -0.24 13.30 11.05
N GLU A 95 0.93 13.51 10.43
CA GLU A 95 1.75 14.68 10.72
C GLU A 95 1.12 15.97 10.19
N LEU A 96 0.52 15.93 8.99
CA LEU A 96 -0.24 17.06 8.42
C LEU A 96 -1.42 17.44 9.32
N ASP A 97 -2.20 16.45 9.77
CA ASP A 97 -3.33 16.68 10.67
C ASP A 97 -2.85 17.33 11.98
N ARG A 98 -1.77 16.82 12.60
CA ARG A 98 -1.16 17.46 13.79
C ARG A 98 -0.62 18.87 13.56
N LYS A 99 -0.18 19.20 12.34
CA LYS A 99 0.25 20.57 11.98
C LYS A 99 -0.97 21.50 11.90
N ILE A 100 -2.07 21.02 11.32
CA ILE A 100 -3.34 21.75 11.24
C ILE A 100 -3.92 21.99 12.64
N ASP A 101 -3.94 20.98 13.51
CA ASP A 101 -4.43 21.13 14.88
C ASP A 101 -3.67 22.22 15.64
N ARG A 102 -2.33 22.22 15.53
CA ARG A 102 -1.48 23.28 16.12
C ARG A 102 -1.74 24.67 15.55
N MET A 103 -2.08 24.75 14.26
CA MET A 103 -2.46 26.02 13.63
C MET A 103 -3.82 26.51 14.13
N LEU A 104 -4.77 25.60 14.33
CA LEU A 104 -6.10 25.89 14.88
C LEU A 104 -6.05 26.33 16.35
N GLU A 105 -5.09 25.83 17.13
CA GLU A 105 -4.84 26.29 18.50
C GLU A 105 -4.17 27.68 18.57
N SER A 106 -3.54 28.12 17.47
CA SER A 106 -2.78 29.37 17.44
C SER A 106 -3.67 30.58 17.16
N LYS A 107 -3.99 31.33 18.22
CA LYS A 107 -4.77 32.59 18.12
C LYS A 107 -4.19 33.59 17.12
N SER A 108 -2.85 33.70 17.03
CA SER A 108 -2.19 34.62 16.11
C SER A 108 -2.36 34.17 14.65
N PHE A 109 -2.32 32.86 14.39
CA PHE A 109 -2.58 32.32 13.06
C PHE A 109 -4.03 32.56 12.64
N LEU A 110 -5.00 32.29 13.52
CA LEU A 110 -6.41 32.54 13.23
C LEU A 110 -6.68 34.03 12.95
N ALA A 111 -6.14 34.92 13.78
CA ALA A 111 -6.27 36.36 13.57
C ALA A 111 -5.65 36.82 12.23
N PHE A 112 -4.53 36.23 11.83
CA PHE A 112 -3.91 36.50 10.53
C PHE A 112 -4.80 36.07 9.35
N ILE A 113 -5.41 34.88 9.41
CA ILE A 113 -6.32 34.40 8.37
C ILE A 113 -7.57 35.30 8.28
N ASP A 114 -8.19 35.62 9.41
CA ASP A 114 -9.35 36.53 9.45
C ASP A 114 -9.02 37.91 8.87
N GLN A 115 -7.86 38.47 9.23
CA GLN A 115 -7.36 39.72 8.65
C GLN A 115 -7.23 39.62 7.12
N LYS A 116 -6.72 38.51 6.59
CA LYS A 116 -6.58 38.30 5.15
C LYS A 116 -7.93 38.14 4.46
N LEU A 117 -8.87 37.41 5.04
CA LEU A 117 -10.22 37.28 4.52
C LEU A 117 -10.93 38.64 4.45
N LYS A 118 -10.73 39.51 5.45
CA LYS A 118 -11.23 40.89 5.43
C LYS A 118 -10.54 41.73 4.36
N GLN A 119 -9.20 41.67 4.28
CA GLN A 119 -8.40 42.40 3.30
C GLN A 119 -8.84 42.10 1.86
N PHE A 120 -9.14 40.84 1.55
CA PHE A 120 -9.57 40.40 0.22
C PHE A 120 -11.10 40.40 0.03
N ARG A 121 -11.88 40.87 1.01
CA ARG A 121 -13.36 40.85 0.99
C ARG A 121 -13.95 39.45 0.79
N LEU A 122 -13.27 38.43 1.29
CA LEU A 122 -13.67 37.01 1.22
C LEU A 122 -14.45 36.53 2.45
N HIS A 123 -14.42 37.29 3.56
CA HIS A 123 -15.10 36.98 4.82
C HIS A 123 -16.63 36.81 4.72
N SER A 124 -17.25 37.19 3.59
CA SER A 124 -18.68 36.97 3.32
C SER A 124 -18.98 35.62 2.67
N TYR A 125 -17.95 34.92 2.18
CA TYR A 125 -18.06 33.67 1.42
C TYR A 125 -17.32 32.51 2.06
N TYR A 126 -16.22 32.81 2.74
CA TYR A 126 -15.37 31.83 3.38
C TYR A 126 -15.21 32.22 4.84
N ASP A 127 -15.40 31.24 5.72
CA ASP A 127 -14.97 31.35 7.09
C ASP A 127 -13.56 30.79 7.29
N LEU A 128 -13.11 30.85 8.54
CA LEU A 128 -11.76 30.43 8.91
C LEU A 128 -11.57 28.91 8.74
N MET A 129 -12.62 28.12 8.98
CA MET A 129 -12.59 26.68 8.80
C MET A 129 -12.54 26.28 7.34
N ASP A 130 -13.23 27.01 6.45
CA ASP A 130 -13.15 26.77 5.00
C ASP A 130 -11.71 26.86 4.48
N VAL A 131 -10.95 27.86 4.94
CA VAL A 131 -9.54 28.04 4.58
C VAL A 131 -8.70 26.87 5.08
N VAL A 132 -8.95 26.40 6.31
CA VAL A 132 -8.22 25.29 6.93
C VAL A 132 -8.51 23.97 6.22
N VAL A 133 -9.78 23.69 5.91
CA VAL A 133 -10.19 22.51 5.14
C VAL A 133 -9.51 22.52 3.76
N LYS A 134 -9.50 23.66 3.07
CA LYS A 134 -8.86 23.78 1.76
C LYS A 134 -7.34 23.56 1.83
N ALA A 135 -6.68 24.10 2.85
CA ALA A 135 -5.26 23.89 3.07
C ALA A 135 -4.94 22.40 3.32
N ARG A 136 -5.80 21.71 4.09
CA ARG A 136 -5.69 20.26 4.31
C ARG A 136 -5.83 19.47 3.02
N GLU A 137 -6.84 19.77 2.21
CA GLU A 137 -7.07 19.12 0.91
C GLU A 137 -5.86 19.25 -0.01
N ILE A 138 -5.29 20.45 -0.11
CA ILE A 138 -4.08 20.71 -0.91
C ILE A 138 -2.89 19.92 -0.36
N GLY A 139 -2.71 19.89 0.97
CA GLY A 139 -1.67 19.11 1.63
C GLY A 139 -1.80 17.62 1.33
N LEU A 140 -2.99 17.05 1.50
CA LEU A 140 -3.27 15.65 1.19
C LEU A 140 -3.02 15.33 -0.29
N GLY A 141 -3.49 16.20 -1.20
CA GLY A 141 -3.27 16.03 -2.65
C GLY A 141 -1.78 15.99 -3.01
N LYS A 142 -0.96 16.81 -2.35
CA LYS A 142 0.49 16.79 -2.54
C LYS A 142 1.16 15.53 -1.92
N ILE A 143 0.70 15.03 -0.77
CA ILE A 143 1.20 13.77 -0.16
C ILE A 143 0.91 12.59 -1.09
N ILE A 144 -0.34 12.49 -1.58
CA ILE A 144 -0.79 11.40 -2.46
C ILE A 144 -0.03 11.42 -3.80
N SER A 145 0.23 12.61 -4.35
CA SER A 145 0.99 12.75 -5.60
C SER A 145 2.51 12.61 -5.45
N GLY A 146 3.01 12.35 -4.24
CA GLY A 146 4.45 12.19 -3.97
C GLY A 146 5.26 13.50 -4.12
N LYS A 147 4.59 14.66 -4.18
CA LYS A 147 5.21 15.97 -4.38
C LYS A 147 5.62 16.67 -3.07
N ILE A 148 5.67 15.94 -1.95
CA ILE A 148 6.12 16.49 -0.65
C ILE A 148 7.26 15.67 -0.03
N ASP A 149 8.39 16.37 0.11
CA ASP A 149 9.31 16.23 1.26
C ASP A 149 8.70 17.03 2.41
N VAL A 150 8.24 16.34 3.47
CA VAL A 150 7.64 16.96 4.67
C VAL A 150 8.77 17.30 5.62
#